data_AF-V9DHN6-F1
#
_entry.id   AF-V9DHN6-F1
#
_cell.length_a   1.000
_cell.length_b   1.000
_cell.length_c   1.000
_cell.angle_alpha   90.00
_cell.angle_beta   90.00
_cell.angle_gamma   90.00
#
_symmetry.space_group_name_H-M   'P 1'
#
loop_
_entity.id
_entity.type
_entity.pdbx_description
1 polymer ?
#
loop_
_entity_poly.entity_id
_entity_poly.type
_entity_poly.pdbx_seq_one_letter_code
_entity_poly.pdbx_strand_id
1 'polypeptide(L)'
;MAVFKQWMMQEIFTPDEETVVVVSLSSCWLEPGRPPTLRNGFSNLYLFPILGGPEITIPLGQIPFQPLVSGRVEQLPVGLSLLAAPGEDMMLVVLTRQVLDHSGRPTYVLTGKEMYRAAENREL
;
A
#
# COMPACT_ATOMS: atom_id res chain seq x y z
N MET A 1 -11.75 -2.80 20.10
CA MET A 1 -10.94 -1.98 19.15
C MET A 1 -10.41 -0.69 19.77
N ALA A 2 -11.10 -0.07 20.72
CA ALA A 2 -10.62 1.15 21.40
C ALA A 2 -9.24 0.99 22.05
N VAL A 3 -8.97 -0.14 22.71
CA VAL A 3 -7.68 -0.43 23.36
C VAL A 3 -6.52 -0.46 22.34
N PHE A 4 -6.70 -1.11 21.20
CA PHE A 4 -5.67 -1.20 20.16
C PHE A 4 -5.41 0.15 19.49
N LYS A 5 -6.47 0.93 19.21
CA LYS A 5 -6.34 2.30 18.72
C LYS A 5 -5.56 3.16 19.71
N GLN A 6 -5.94 3.12 20.99
CA GLN A 6 -5.28 3.90 22.03
C GLN A 6 -3.79 3.54 22.15
N TRP A 7 -3.47 2.25 22.16
CA TRP A 7 -2.09 1.77 22.16
C TRP A 7 -1.30 2.26 20.95
N MET A 8 -1.84 2.17 19.73
CA MET A 8 -1.15 2.70 18.53
C MET A 8 -0.92 4.22 18.61
N MET A 9 -1.90 4.97 19.11
CA MET A 9 -1.75 6.43 19.27
C MET A 9 -0.76 6.82 20.38
N GLN A 10 -0.44 5.92 21.32
CA GLN A 10 0.51 6.20 22.40
C GLN A 10 1.93 5.76 22.03
N GLU A 11 2.07 4.62 21.37
CA GLU A 11 3.37 3.97 21.13
C GLU A 11 3.91 4.20 19.72
N ILE A 12 3.04 4.43 18.72
CA ILE A 12 3.44 4.59 17.32
C ILE A 12 3.28 6.03 16.86
N PHE A 13 2.08 6.60 17.03
CA PHE A 13 1.77 7.98 16.63
C PHE A 13 1.87 8.92 17.83
N THR A 14 3.08 9.02 18.38
CA THR A 14 3.37 9.94 19.49
C THR A 14 3.01 11.38 19.10
N PRO A 15 2.36 12.17 19.97
CA PRO A 15 1.86 13.50 19.61
C PRO A 15 2.92 14.51 19.16
N ASP A 16 4.17 14.28 19.56
CA ASP A 16 5.29 15.19 19.31
C ASP A 16 6.08 14.85 18.04
N GLU A 17 5.75 13.76 17.33
CA GLU A 17 6.47 13.30 16.15
C GLU A 17 5.54 13.03 14.95
N GLU A 18 5.96 13.49 13.77
CA GLU A 18 5.31 13.14 12.50
C GLU A 18 5.70 11.70 12.11
N THR A 19 4.88 10.73 12.50
CA THR A 19 5.10 9.32 12.18
C THR A 19 4.30 8.88 10.97
N VAL A 20 4.98 8.22 10.02
CA VAL A 20 4.34 7.53 8.90
C VAL A 20 4.67 6.04 8.96
N VAL A 21 3.63 5.22 8.96
CA VAL A 21 3.76 3.76 8.94
C VAL A 21 3.71 3.28 7.49
N VAL A 22 4.73 2.52 7.12
CA VAL A 22 4.94 1.99 5.76
C VAL A 22 4.54 0.52 5.74
N VAL A 23 3.59 0.17 4.87
CA VAL A 23 3.01 -1.16 4.84
C VAL A 23 3.01 -1.75 3.44
N SER A 24 3.72 -2.87 3.25
CA SER A 24 3.74 -3.58 1.98
C SER A 24 2.40 -4.28 1.68
N LEU A 25 1.94 -4.16 0.43
CA LEU A 25 0.72 -4.81 -0.06
C LEU A 25 1.00 -6.12 -0.81
N SER A 26 2.19 -6.70 -0.69
CA SER A 26 2.60 -7.90 -1.45
C SER A 26 1.71 -9.14 -1.25
N SER A 27 0.89 -9.19 -0.19
CA SER A 27 0.04 -10.34 0.14
C SER A 27 -1.46 -10.16 -0.19
N CYS A 28 -1.88 -9.03 -0.77
CA CYS A 28 -3.30 -8.80 -1.07
C CYS A 28 -3.78 -9.47 -2.37
N TRP A 29 -2.85 -9.93 -3.21
CA TRP A 29 -3.18 -10.64 -4.44
C TRP A 29 -3.43 -12.11 -4.15
N LEU A 30 -4.70 -12.50 -4.23
CA LEU A 30 -5.14 -13.87 -4.04
C LEU A 30 -4.50 -14.75 -5.12
N GLU A 31 -3.68 -15.73 -4.73
CA GLU A 31 -3.29 -16.77 -5.66
C GLU A 31 -4.53 -17.61 -6.02
N PRO A 32 -4.94 -17.66 -7.30
CA PRO A 32 -6.08 -18.46 -7.71
C PRO A 32 -5.80 -19.94 -7.42
N GLY A 33 -6.68 -20.57 -6.64
CA GLY A 33 -6.58 -22.00 -6.27
C GLY A 33 -6.09 -22.26 -4.83
N ARG A 34 -5.70 -21.23 -4.07
CA ARG A 34 -5.45 -21.41 -2.63
C ARG A 34 -6.80 -21.65 -1.93
N PRO A 35 -6.96 -22.75 -1.15
CA PRO A 35 -8.16 -22.92 -0.33
C PRO A 35 -8.32 -21.72 0.59
N PRO A 36 -9.55 -21.32 0.98
CA PRO A 36 -9.76 -20.26 1.93
C PRO A 36 -9.17 -20.67 3.28
N THR A 37 -7.87 -20.45 3.45
CA THR A 37 -7.19 -20.56 4.74
C THR A 37 -7.75 -19.47 5.64
N LEU A 38 -7.79 -19.73 6.95
CA LEU A 38 -8.06 -18.71 7.96
C LEU A 38 -7.26 -17.46 7.61
N ARG A 39 -7.96 -16.42 7.13
CA ARG A 39 -7.34 -15.12 6.89
C ARG A 39 -6.80 -14.69 8.24
N ASN A 40 -5.55 -14.28 8.29
CA ASN A 40 -5.02 -13.68 9.49
C ASN A 40 -5.94 -12.50 9.83
N GLY A 41 -6.63 -12.54 10.98
CA GLY A 41 -7.58 -11.49 11.38
C GLY A 41 -6.92 -10.11 11.50
N PHE A 42 -5.59 -10.10 11.52
CA PHE A 42 -4.71 -8.95 11.41
C PHE A 42 -4.16 -8.84 9.98
N SER A 43 -5.05 -8.52 9.04
CA SER A 43 -4.58 -7.96 7.76
C SER A 43 -4.10 -6.54 8.01
N ASN A 44 -3.00 -6.16 7.38
CA ASN A 44 -2.54 -4.78 7.29
C ASN A 44 -3.64 -3.84 6.75
N LEU A 45 -4.51 -4.37 5.88
CA LEU A 45 -5.71 -3.69 5.37
C LEU A 45 -6.78 -3.44 6.44
N TYR A 46 -6.57 -3.91 7.67
CA TYR A 46 -7.45 -3.58 8.77
C TYR A 46 -6.80 -2.62 9.73
N LEU A 47 -5.61 -2.04 9.51
CA LEU A 47 -5.05 -1.06 10.44
C LEU A 47 -5.72 0.31 10.28
N PHE A 48 -5.97 0.73 9.04
CA PHE A 48 -6.53 2.04 8.73
C PHE A 48 -7.93 2.30 9.31
N PRO A 49 -8.93 1.37 9.24
CA PRO A 49 -10.26 1.65 9.77
C PRO A 49 -10.26 1.73 11.30
N ILE A 50 -9.29 1.09 11.96
CA ILE A 50 -9.20 1.05 13.42
C ILE A 50 -8.60 2.34 13.94
N LEU A 51 -7.55 2.83 13.26
CA LEU A 51 -6.93 4.09 13.59
C LEU A 51 -7.89 5.25 13.31
N GLY A 52 -8.63 5.17 12.19
CA GLY A 52 -9.43 6.29 11.68
C GLY A 52 -8.55 7.45 11.19
N GLY A 53 -7.33 7.13 10.79
CA GLY A 53 -6.38 8.06 10.18
C GLY A 53 -6.30 7.88 8.66
N PRO A 54 -5.63 8.80 7.95
CA PRO A 54 -5.51 8.76 6.51
C PRO A 54 -4.56 7.65 6.04
N GLU A 55 -4.92 7.04 4.91
CA GLU A 55 -4.11 6.03 4.22
C GLU A 55 -3.99 6.39 2.74
N ILE A 56 -2.76 6.33 2.20
CA ILE A 56 -2.50 6.47 0.77
C ILE A 56 -1.77 5.22 0.27
N THR A 57 -2.43 4.48 -0.64
CA THR A 57 -1.79 3.40 -1.38
C THR A 57 -1.11 3.95 -2.63
N ILE A 58 0.21 3.78 -2.70
CA ILE A 58 1.06 4.21 -3.79
C ILE A 58 1.41 3.00 -4.67
N PRO A 59 1.13 3.07 -5.98
CA PRO A 59 1.61 2.09 -6.94
C PRO A 59 3.13 2.25 -7.15
N LEU A 60 3.93 1.28 -6.69
CA LEU A 60 5.38 1.33 -6.90
C LEU A 60 5.79 0.77 -8.26
N GLY A 61 5.08 -0.22 -8.78
CA GLY A 61 5.47 -0.83 -10.05
C GLY A 61 4.57 -1.99 -10.43
N GLN A 62 5.02 -2.77 -11.39
CA GLN A 62 4.35 -4.01 -11.78
C GLN A 62 5.38 -5.12 -12.06
N ILE A 63 5.02 -6.36 -11.74
CA ILE A 63 5.84 -7.55 -11.96
C ILE A 63 5.11 -8.54 -12.87
N PRO A 64 5.83 -9.26 -13.75
CA PRO A 64 5.22 -10.30 -14.57
C PRO A 64 4.75 -11.45 -13.68
N PHE A 65 3.52 -11.89 -13.93
CA PHE A 65 2.87 -13.00 -13.25
C PHE A 65 2.18 -13.87 -14.28
N GLN A 66 2.27 -15.19 -14.09
CA GLN A 66 1.57 -16.14 -14.96
C GLN A 66 0.47 -16.83 -14.15
N PRO A 67 -0.81 -16.46 -14.33
CA PRO A 67 -1.91 -17.13 -13.64
C PRO A 67 -2.02 -18.58 -14.09
N LEU A 68 -2.29 -19.48 -13.13
CA LEU A 68 -2.53 -20.90 -13.38
C LEU A 68 -3.71 -21.14 -14.33
N VAL A 69 -4.71 -20.25 -14.31
CA VAL A 69 -5.97 -20.41 -15.04
C VAL A 69 -5.85 -19.95 -16.51
N SER A 70 -5.27 -18.77 -16.76
CA SER A 70 -5.19 -18.21 -18.12
C SER A 70 -3.93 -18.63 -18.87
N GLY A 71 -2.86 -18.99 -18.16
CA GLY A 71 -1.55 -19.32 -18.73
C GLY A 71 -0.85 -18.15 -19.45
N ARG A 72 -1.46 -16.96 -19.47
CA ARG A 72 -0.93 -15.75 -20.11
C ARG A 72 -0.14 -14.94 -19.11
N VAL A 73 1.01 -14.39 -19.52
CA VAL A 73 1.74 -13.46 -18.66
C VAL A 73 0.95 -12.17 -18.55
N GLU A 74 0.64 -11.77 -17.33
CA GLU A 74 -0.04 -10.55 -16.93
C GLU A 74 0.87 -9.74 -16.01
N GLN A 75 0.61 -8.44 -15.87
CA GLN A 75 1.41 -7.56 -15.01
C GLN A 75 0.67 -7.35 -13.68
N LEU A 76 1.21 -7.89 -12.59
CA LEU A 76 0.67 -7.68 -11.26
C LEU A 76 1.19 -6.37 -10.67
N PRO A 77 0.29 -5.48 -10.22
CA PRO A 77 0.72 -4.25 -9.58
C PRO A 77 1.30 -4.52 -8.19
N VAL A 78 2.43 -3.89 -7.91
CA VAL A 78 3.05 -3.86 -6.60
C VAL A 78 2.83 -2.47 -6.01
N GLY A 79 2.15 -2.45 -4.87
CA GLY A 79 1.81 -1.24 -4.16
C GLY A 79 2.37 -1.25 -2.74
N LEU A 80 2.45 -0.06 -2.18
CA LEU A 80 2.79 0.17 -0.79
C LEU A 80 1.78 1.15 -0.20
N SER A 81 1.36 0.91 1.03
CA SER A 81 0.45 1.79 1.73
C SER A 81 1.18 2.60 2.78
N LEU A 82 0.89 3.90 2.83
CA LEU A 82 1.37 4.83 3.84
C LEU A 82 0.21 5.23 4.74
N LEU A 83 0.41 5.14 6.04
CA LEU A 83 -0.58 5.47 7.06
C LEU A 83 -0.02 6.58 7.97
N ALA A 84 -0.86 7.57 8.28
CA ALA A 84 -0.54 8.61 9.24
C ALA A 84 -1.59 8.71 10.35
N ALA A 85 -1.30 9.52 11.37
CA ALA A 85 -2.21 9.79 12.47
C ALA A 85 -3.47 10.54 11.98
N PRO A 86 -4.61 10.40 12.69
CA PRO A 86 -5.80 11.18 12.37
C PRO A 86 -5.54 12.70 12.38
N GLY A 87 -5.86 13.40 11.30
CA GLY A 87 -5.62 14.84 11.13
C GLY A 87 -4.39 15.19 10.29
N GLU A 88 -3.54 14.21 9.98
CA GLU A 88 -2.29 14.40 9.22
C GLU A 88 -2.45 14.17 7.71
N ASP A 89 -3.67 14.30 7.18
CA ASP A 89 -4.00 14.02 5.78
C ASP A 89 -3.13 14.85 4.80
N MET A 90 -2.94 16.13 5.10
CA MET A 90 -2.15 17.05 4.27
C MET A 90 -0.66 16.70 4.30
N MET A 91 -0.11 16.39 5.47
CA MET A 91 1.27 15.93 5.61
C MET A 91 1.49 14.67 4.77
N LEU A 92 0.56 13.70 4.84
CA LEU A 92 0.68 12.44 4.13
C LEU A 92 0.67 12.62 2.61
N VAL A 93 -0.19 13.50 2.09
CA VAL A 93 -0.26 13.81 0.65
C VAL A 93 1.02 14.50 0.18
N VAL A 94 1.50 15.51 0.92
CA VAL A 94 2.71 16.26 0.55
C VAL A 94 3.93 15.35 0.58
N LEU A 95 4.10 14.56 1.64
CA LEU A 95 5.19 13.59 1.76
C LEU A 95 5.17 12.58 0.63
N THR A 96 3.99 12.00 0.34
CA THR A 96 3.82 11.03 -0.75
C THR A 96 4.30 11.60 -2.08
N ARG A 97 3.89 12.82 -2.41
CA ARG A 97 4.31 13.49 -3.63
C ARG A 97 5.82 13.74 -3.66
N GLN A 98 6.39 14.24 -2.57
CA GLN A 98 7.82 14.51 -2.48
C GLN A 98 8.66 13.24 -2.65
N VAL A 99 8.21 12.10 -2.10
CA VAL A 99 8.87 10.80 -2.25
C VAL A 99 8.81 10.31 -3.70
N LEU A 100 7.67 10.44 -4.36
CA LEU A 100 7.53 10.08 -5.78
C LEU A 100 8.42 10.96 -6.67
N ASP A 101 8.41 12.27 -6.45
CA ASP A 101 9.23 13.23 -7.20
C ASP A 101 10.73 12.94 -6.99
N HIS A 102 11.19 12.73 -5.75
CA HIS A 102 12.60 12.42 -5.44
C HIS A 102 13.04 11.06 -5.97
N SER A 103 12.15 10.06 -5.99
CA SER A 103 12.46 8.73 -6.54
C SER A 103 12.37 8.68 -8.07
N GLY A 104 11.95 9.78 -8.71
CA GLY A 104 11.72 9.84 -10.15
C GLY A 104 10.60 8.90 -10.59
N ARG A 105 9.63 8.64 -9.71
CA ARG A 105 8.47 7.79 -9.98
C ARG A 105 7.28 8.66 -10.45
N PRO A 106 6.48 8.19 -11.41
CA PRO A 106 5.32 8.96 -11.86
C PRO A 106 4.28 9.15 -10.74
N THR A 107 3.59 10.28 -10.75
CA THR A 107 2.43 10.55 -9.89
C THR A 107 1.10 10.16 -10.55
N TYR A 108 1.15 9.39 -11.63
CA TYR A 108 0.00 8.92 -12.39
C TYR A 108 0.16 7.44 -12.71
N VAL A 109 -0.96 6.78 -13.00
CA VAL A 109 -0.99 5.41 -13.50
C VAL A 109 -1.77 5.34 -14.81
N LEU A 110 -1.46 4.35 -15.62
CA LEU A 110 -2.22 4.00 -16.81
C LEU A 110 -3.43 3.13 -16.43
N THR A 111 -4.47 3.22 -17.26
CA THR A 111 -5.63 2.32 -17.18
C THR A 111 -5.42 1.10 -18.07
N GLY A 112 -5.83 -0.08 -17.60
CA GLY A 112 -5.84 -1.30 -18.41
C GLY A 112 -4.95 -2.39 -17.83
N LYS A 113 -4.21 -3.09 -18.70
CA LYS A 113 -3.38 -4.25 -18.33
C LYS A 113 -2.04 -3.88 -17.71
N GLU A 114 -1.60 -2.65 -17.91
CA GLU A 114 -0.32 -2.13 -17.43
C GLU A 114 -0.58 -0.83 -16.70
N MET A 115 0.04 -0.68 -15.55
CA MET A 115 0.05 0.49 -14.68
C MET A 115 1.06 1.54 -15.15
N TYR A 116 2.18 1.10 -15.72
CA TYR A 116 3.25 1.93 -16.26
C TYR A 116 3.69 1.41 -17.62
N ARG A 117 4.17 2.30 -18.51
CA ARG A 117 4.85 1.84 -19.72
C ARG A 117 6.14 1.12 -19.33
N ALA A 118 6.64 0.23 -20.18
CA ALA A 118 7.88 -0.50 -19.92
C ALA A 118 9.09 0.40 -19.54
N ALA A 119 9.19 1.60 -20.11
CA ALA A 119 10.25 2.56 -19.79
C ALA A 119 10.09 3.24 -18.40
N GLU A 120 8.87 3.25 -17.86
CA GLU A 120 8.51 3.87 -16.58
C GLU A 120 8.42 2.83 -15.44
N ASN A 121 8.23 1.56 -15.79
CA ASN A 121 8.21 0.45 -14.84
C ASN A 121 9.64 0.10 -14.39
N ARG A 122 10.10 0.75 -13.33
CA ARG A 122 11.39 0.43 -12.72
C ARG A 122 11.29 -0.84 -11.88
N GLU A 123 12.30 -1.70 -12.01
CA GLU A 123 12.48 -2.83 -11.10
C GLU A 123 12.58 -2.32 -9.65
N LEU A 124 11.98 -3.06 -8.72
CA LEU A 124 11.92 -2.73 -7.29
C LEU A 124 13.23 -3.08 -6.58
#